data_AF-A0A6A8UAS8-F1
#
_entry.id   AF-A0A6A8UAS8-F1
#
_cell.length_a   1.000
_cell.length_b   1.000
_cell.length_c   1.000
_cell.angle_alpha   90.00
_cell.angle_beta   90.00
_cell.angle_gamma   90.00
#
_symmetry.space_group_name_H-M   'P 1'
#
loop_
_entity.id
_entity.type
_entity.pdbx_description
1 polymer ?
#
loop_
_entity_poly.entity_id
_entity_poly.type
_entity_poly.pdbx_seq_one_letter_code
_entity_poly.pdbx_strand_id
1 'polypeptide(L)'
;MHKPDGIFGVFEVVKDFYEHGIDEHLWVFLLMLVIVADIVLGVSRSWAFHEFSSRRFRKGLVSHTAMLIIVTVSYPFMVFMNLGGAMDAFIFAMLSAYGASILASLSALGVEIPFIDRFVKKNIDKDKFNLIEEEEKND
;
A
#
# COMPACT_ATOMS: atom_id res chain seq x y z
N MET A 1 -27.77 -15.90 -26.71
CA MET A 1 -26.82 -14.89 -27.21
C MET A 1 -26.34 -14.10 -26.01
N HIS A 2 -25.11 -14.34 -25.54
CA HIS A 2 -24.46 -13.49 -24.54
C HIS A 2 -24.34 -12.08 -25.14
N LYS A 3 -24.84 -11.07 -24.41
CA LYS A 3 -24.67 -9.67 -24.79
C LYS A 3 -23.18 -9.31 -24.69
N PRO A 4 -22.70 -8.34 -25.47
CA PRO A 4 -21.35 -7.83 -25.29
C PRO A 4 -21.29 -7.13 -23.94
N ASP A 5 -20.70 -7.80 -22.94
CA ASP A 5 -20.50 -7.22 -21.61
C ASP A 5 -19.32 -6.25 -21.71
N GLY A 6 -19.64 -4.98 -22.01
CA GLY A 6 -18.69 -3.89 -22.17
C GLY A 6 -18.07 -3.46 -20.84
N ILE A 7 -18.16 -2.18 -20.49
CA ILE A 7 -17.65 -1.67 -19.19
C ILE A 7 -18.28 -2.43 -17.99
N PHE A 8 -19.47 -3.00 -18.15
CA PHE A 8 -20.12 -3.80 -17.11
C PHE A 8 -19.42 -5.15 -16.85
N GLY A 9 -18.78 -5.74 -17.85
CA GLY A 9 -17.98 -6.96 -17.65
C GLY A 9 -16.79 -6.73 -16.71
N VAL A 10 -16.23 -5.51 -16.70
CA VAL A 10 -15.17 -5.14 -15.75
C VAL A 10 -15.68 -5.18 -14.31
N PHE A 11 -16.88 -4.65 -14.07
CA PHE A 11 -17.49 -4.67 -12.74
C PHE A 11 -17.88 -6.08 -12.30
N GLU A 12 -18.34 -6.92 -13.22
CA GLU A 12 -18.69 -8.32 -12.92
C GLU A 12 -17.47 -9.13 -12.48
N VAL A 13 -16.33 -9.01 -13.19
CA VAL A 13 -15.09 -9.69 -12.80
C VAL A 13 -14.62 -9.29 -11.40
N VAL A 14 -14.65 -7.98 -11.11
CA VAL A 14 -14.26 -7.47 -9.78
C VAL A 14 -15.23 -7.96 -8.71
N LYS A 15 -16.54 -7.87 -8.97
CA LYS A 15 -17.58 -8.27 -8.02
C LYS A 15 -17.50 -9.76 -7.70
N ASP A 16 -17.42 -10.62 -8.72
CA ASP A 16 -17.37 -12.07 -8.55
C ASP A 16 -16.13 -12.50 -7.74
N PHE A 17 -14.99 -11.86 -7.99
CA PHE A 17 -13.78 -12.09 -7.20
C PHE A 17 -13.98 -11.77 -5.72
N TYR A 18 -14.60 -10.64 -5.38
CA TYR A 18 -14.82 -10.25 -3.98
C TYR A 18 -15.95 -11.03 -3.29
N GLU A 19 -16.90 -11.58 -4.05
CA GLU A 19 -17.99 -12.40 -3.51
C GLU A 19 -17.57 -13.86 -3.27
N HIS A 20 -16.73 -14.44 -4.14
CA HIS A 20 -16.44 -15.87 -4.12
C HIS A 20 -14.94 -16.21 -4.13
N GLY A 21 -14.08 -15.35 -4.69
CA GLY A 21 -12.65 -15.63 -4.86
C GLY A 21 -11.76 -15.17 -3.70
N ILE A 22 -12.15 -14.12 -2.97
CA ILE A 22 -11.26 -13.49 -1.99
C ILE A 22 -10.84 -14.38 -0.83
N ASP A 23 -11.67 -15.37 -0.47
CA ASP A 23 -11.37 -16.31 0.61
C ASP A 23 -10.12 -17.15 0.31
N GLU A 24 -9.83 -17.41 -0.97
CA GLU A 24 -8.62 -18.11 -1.42
C GLU A 24 -7.40 -17.17 -1.52
N HIS A 25 -7.63 -15.86 -1.51
CA HIS A 25 -6.63 -14.81 -1.74
C HIS A 25 -6.47 -13.87 -0.52
N LEU A 26 -6.38 -14.46 0.68
CA LEU A 26 -6.27 -13.74 1.95
C LEU A 26 -5.15 -12.68 1.99
N TRP A 27 -4.06 -12.90 1.26
CA TRP A 27 -2.93 -11.96 1.17
C TRP A 27 -3.31 -10.61 0.56
N VAL A 28 -4.29 -10.57 -0.35
CA VAL A 28 -4.84 -9.32 -0.91
C VAL A 28 -5.53 -8.52 0.19
N PHE A 29 -6.36 -9.19 0.99
CA PHE A 29 -7.03 -8.57 2.13
C PHE A 29 -6.03 -8.05 3.17
N LEU A 30 -5.01 -8.84 3.49
CA LEU A 30 -3.93 -8.41 4.38
C LEU A 30 -3.18 -7.19 3.84
N LEU A 31 -2.89 -7.14 2.54
CA LEU A 31 -2.25 -5.97 1.93
C LEU A 31 -3.14 -4.73 2.05
N MET A 32 -4.44 -4.83 1.80
CA MET A 32 -5.36 -3.70 1.99
C MET A 32 -5.32 -3.17 3.44
N LEU A 33 -5.36 -4.08 4.43
CA LEU A 33 -5.27 -3.71 5.85
C LEU A 33 -3.93 -3.01 6.15
N VAL A 34 -2.82 -3.57 5.67
CA VAL A 34 -1.48 -3.02 5.86
C VAL A 34 -1.35 -1.62 5.25
N ILE A 35 -1.90 -1.37 4.05
CA ILE A 35 -1.90 -0.03 3.44
C ILE A 35 -2.68 0.96 4.31
N VAL A 36 -3.86 0.57 4.80
CA VAL A 36 -4.66 1.42 5.70
C VAL A 36 -3.89 1.72 6.99
N ALA A 37 -3.24 0.71 7.59
CA ALA A 37 -2.42 0.89 8.78
C ALA A 37 -1.25 1.86 8.52
N ASP A 38 -0.59 1.76 7.36
CA ASP A 38 0.50 2.66 6.97
C ASP A 38 0.02 4.11 6.80
N ILE A 39 -1.16 4.33 6.22
CA ILE A 39 -1.78 5.67 6.16
C ILE A 39 -2.00 6.22 7.57
N VAL A 40 -2.63 5.44 8.46
CA VAL A 40 -2.91 5.87 9.84
C VAL A 40 -1.61 6.19 10.59
N LEU A 41 -0.58 5.38 10.44
CA LEU A 41 0.72 5.59 11.07
C LEU A 41 1.48 6.77 10.48
N GLY A 42 1.43 6.95 9.15
CA GLY A 42 2.00 8.11 8.48
C GLY A 42 1.38 9.42 8.98
N VAL A 43 0.05 9.44 9.13
CA VAL A 43 -0.68 10.59 9.72
C VAL A 43 -0.29 10.80 11.17
N SER A 44 -0.26 9.73 11.96
CA SER A 44 0.11 9.78 13.39
C SER A 44 1.52 10.34 13.58
N ARG A 45 2.47 9.90 12.75
CA ARG A 45 3.84 10.40 12.71
C ARG A 45 3.88 11.89 12.37
N SER A 46 3.29 12.31 11.26
CA SER A 46 3.29 13.73 10.86
C SER A 46 2.65 14.63 11.91
N TRP A 47 1.66 14.14 12.63
CA TRP A 47 1.06 14.85 13.75
C TRP A 47 2.02 14.96 14.95
N ALA A 48 2.67 13.86 15.34
CA ALA A 48 3.61 13.84 16.47
C ALA A 48 4.83 14.76 16.30
N PHE A 49 5.33 14.91 15.07
CA PHE A 49 6.47 15.79 14.76
C PHE A 49 6.07 17.25 14.45
N HIS A 50 4.79 17.60 14.53
CA HIS A 50 4.27 18.93 14.15
C HIS A 50 4.60 19.40 12.72
N GLU A 51 5.01 18.49 11.84
CA GLU A 51 5.27 18.73 10.41
C GLU A 51 4.01 18.57 9.55
N PHE A 52 2.84 18.57 10.19
CA PHE A 52 1.57 18.35 9.53
C PHE A 52 1.24 19.52 8.59
N SER A 53 1.44 19.32 7.29
CA SER A 53 0.97 20.25 6.26
C SER A 53 -0.08 19.58 5.38
N SER A 54 -1.14 20.34 5.06
CA SER A 54 -2.25 19.85 4.21
C SER A 54 -1.77 19.32 2.86
N ARG A 55 -0.73 19.94 2.28
CA ARG A 55 -0.13 19.51 1.00
C ARG A 55 0.59 18.17 1.12
N ARG A 56 1.42 17.97 2.16
CA ARG A 56 2.13 16.71 2.41
C ARG A 56 1.15 15.58 2.74
N PHE A 57 0.17 15.86 3.61
CA PHE A 57 -0.90 14.91 3.95
C PHE A 57 -1.67 14.46 2.71
N ARG A 58 -2.13 15.40 1.87
CA ARG A 58 -2.85 15.06 0.64
C ARG A 58 -1.99 14.27 -0.34
N LYS A 59 -0.72 14.63 -0.54
CA LYS A 59 0.20 13.89 -1.41
C LYS A 59 0.36 12.44 -0.94
N GLY A 60 0.57 12.22 0.36
CA GLY A 60 0.65 10.89 0.96
C GLY A 60 -0.65 10.10 0.81
N LEU A 61 -1.77 10.70 1.24
CA LEU A 61 -3.08 10.05 1.19
C LEU A 61 -3.47 9.66 -0.24
N VAL A 62 -3.26 10.53 -1.22
CA VAL A 62 -3.58 10.26 -2.63
C VAL A 62 -2.75 9.09 -3.16
N SER A 63 -1.45 9.05 -2.86
CA SER A 63 -0.57 7.97 -3.32
C SER A 63 -1.00 6.60 -2.77
N HIS A 64 -1.21 6.50 -1.47
CA HIS A 64 -1.62 5.23 -0.84
C HIS A 64 -3.04 4.82 -1.23
N THR A 65 -3.96 5.78 -1.36
CA THR A 65 -5.33 5.52 -1.80
C THR A 65 -5.36 5.05 -3.25
N ALA A 66 -4.56 5.65 -4.15
CA ALA A 66 -4.42 5.20 -5.52
C ALA A 66 -3.87 3.77 -5.58
N MET A 67 -2.87 3.46 -4.76
CA MET A 67 -2.33 2.11 -4.65
C MET A 67 -3.39 1.09 -4.21
N LEU A 68 -4.21 1.44 -3.23
CA LEU A 68 -5.35 0.62 -2.79
C LEU A 68 -6.31 0.33 -3.95
N ILE A 69 -6.74 1.35 -4.68
CA ILE A 69 -7.65 1.19 -5.82
C ILE A 69 -7.03 0.31 -6.90
N ILE A 70 -5.75 0.53 -7.23
CA ILE A 70 -5.03 -0.26 -8.22
C ILE A 70 -5.00 -1.72 -7.80
N VAL A 71 -4.58 -2.04 -6.57
CA VAL A 71 -4.50 -3.43 -6.08
C VAL A 71 -5.89 -4.08 -6.09
N THR A 72 -6.90 -3.39 -5.56
CA THR A 72 -8.27 -3.92 -5.45
C THR A 72 -8.89 -4.23 -6.80
N VAL A 73 -8.66 -3.39 -7.81
CA VAL A 73 -9.23 -3.61 -9.15
C VAL A 73 -8.36 -4.56 -9.97
N SER A 74 -7.04 -4.38 -9.98
CA SER A 74 -6.14 -5.13 -10.86
C SER A 74 -5.95 -6.59 -10.46
N TYR A 75 -6.02 -6.92 -9.17
CA TYR A 75 -5.84 -8.30 -8.71
C TYR A 75 -6.90 -9.26 -9.29
N PRO A 76 -8.21 -8.98 -9.19
CA PRO A 76 -9.25 -9.76 -9.88
C PRO A 76 -8.95 -10.01 -11.36
N PHE A 77 -8.48 -9.00 -12.09
CA PHE A 77 -8.13 -9.14 -13.51
C PHE A 77 -6.94 -10.06 -13.74
N MET A 78 -5.90 -9.97 -12.91
CA MET A 78 -4.74 -10.85 -13.06
C MET A 78 -5.09 -12.30 -12.77
N VAL A 79 -5.96 -12.55 -11.79
CA VAL A 79 -6.48 -13.91 -11.53
C VAL A 79 -7.32 -14.39 -12.70
N PHE A 80 -8.22 -13.54 -13.23
CA PHE A 80 -9.03 -13.85 -14.42
C PHE A 80 -8.17 -14.18 -15.66
N MET A 81 -7.02 -13.51 -15.82
CA MET A 81 -6.06 -13.78 -16.90
C MET A 81 -5.12 -14.96 -16.63
N ASN A 82 -5.33 -15.71 -15.53
CA ASN A 82 -4.48 -16.81 -15.10
C ASN A 82 -3.03 -16.40 -14.79
N LEU A 83 -2.84 -15.14 -14.38
CA LEU A 83 -1.57 -14.53 -13.96
C LEU A 83 -1.49 -14.33 -12.43
N GLY A 84 -2.34 -15.02 -11.66
CA GLY A 84 -2.43 -14.89 -10.20
C GLY A 84 -1.07 -15.01 -9.50
N GLY A 85 -0.22 -15.98 -9.90
CA GLY A 85 1.09 -16.18 -9.28
C GLY A 85 2.07 -15.00 -9.44
N ALA A 86 2.03 -14.28 -10.58
CA ALA A 86 2.84 -13.07 -10.75
C ALA A 86 2.34 -11.94 -9.84
N MET A 87 1.02 -11.84 -9.69
CA MET A 87 0.39 -10.85 -8.84
C MET A 87 0.61 -11.17 -7.34
N ASP A 88 0.65 -12.43 -6.94
CA ASP A 88 0.99 -12.83 -5.57
C ASP A 88 2.42 -12.41 -5.19
N ALA A 89 3.38 -12.62 -6.09
CA ALA A 89 4.75 -12.16 -5.88
C ALA A 89 4.82 -10.63 -5.71
N PHE A 90 4.05 -9.90 -6.52
CA PHE A 90 3.90 -8.45 -6.36
C PHE A 90 3.29 -8.08 -5.00
N ILE A 91 2.24 -8.77 -4.55
CA ILE A 91 1.64 -8.55 -3.23
C ILE A 91 2.65 -8.77 -2.11
N PHE A 92 3.44 -9.84 -2.14
CA PHE A 92 4.46 -10.08 -1.12
C PHE A 92 5.55 -9.01 -1.10
N ALA A 93 5.95 -8.51 -2.27
CA ALA A 93 6.87 -7.38 -2.38
C ALA A 93 6.25 -6.11 -1.77
N MET A 94 4.97 -5.85 -2.04
CA MET A 94 4.25 -4.70 -1.49
C MET A 94 4.04 -4.83 0.03
N LEU A 95 3.69 -6.01 0.54
CA LEU A 95 3.61 -6.28 1.98
C LEU A 95 4.94 -6.01 2.67
N SER A 96 6.05 -6.37 2.03
CA SER A 96 7.40 -6.09 2.56
C SER A 96 7.70 -4.59 2.55
N ALA A 97 7.36 -3.88 1.47
CA ALA A 97 7.58 -2.45 1.35
C ALA A 97 6.75 -1.64 2.36
N TYR A 98 5.45 -1.94 2.47
CA TYR A 98 4.56 -1.31 3.44
C TYR A 98 4.91 -1.72 4.88
N GLY A 99 5.29 -2.99 5.11
CA GLY A 99 5.80 -3.43 6.39
C GLY A 99 7.01 -2.61 6.83
N ALA A 100 7.96 -2.35 5.92
CA ALA A 100 9.10 -1.49 6.20
C ALA A 100 8.69 -0.03 6.50
N SER A 101 7.70 0.52 5.79
CA SER A 101 7.15 1.86 6.03
C SER A 101 6.50 1.99 7.41
N ILE A 102 5.70 0.99 7.80
CA ILE A 102 5.08 0.89 9.13
C ILE A 102 6.15 0.84 10.22
N LEU A 103 7.15 -0.03 10.08
CA LEU A 103 8.23 -0.17 11.06
C LEU A 103 9.02 1.12 11.22
N ALA A 104 9.29 1.82 10.12
CA ALA A 104 9.91 3.13 10.15
C ALA A 104 9.06 4.17 10.89
N SER A 105 7.75 4.20 10.62
CA SER A 105 6.82 5.12 11.27
C SER A 105 6.69 4.83 12.77
N LEU A 106 6.66 3.57 13.17
CA LEU A 106 6.65 3.14 14.57
C LEU A 106 7.97 3.49 15.28
N SER A 107 9.11 3.25 14.64
CA SER A 107 10.43 3.61 15.17
C SER A 107 10.55 5.12 15.39
N ALA A 108 10.05 5.94 14.45
CA ALA A 108 9.99 7.38 14.59
C ALA A 108 9.07 7.83 15.74
N LEU A 109 7.97 7.12 15.99
CA LEU A 109 7.06 7.36 17.11
C LEU A 109 7.59 6.85 18.47
N GLY A 110 8.81 6.29 18.52
CA GLY A 110 9.42 5.77 19.75
C GLY A 110 8.95 4.36 20.15
N VAL A 111 8.24 3.66 19.27
CA VAL A 111 7.88 2.25 19.49
C VAL A 111 9.06 1.39 19.05
N GLU A 112 9.84 0.93 20.03
CA GLU A 112 10.94 0.00 19.79
C GLU A 112 10.39 -1.43 19.65
N ILE A 113 10.48 -2.00 18.45
CA ILE A 113 10.14 -3.41 18.22
C ILE A 113 11.42 -4.24 18.42
N PRO A 114 11.53 -4.99 19.54
CA PRO A 114 12.66 -5.92 19.72
C PRO A 114 12.65 -6.90 18.54
N PHE A 115 13.83 -7.24 18.00
CA PHE A 115 14.11 -8.04 16.80
C PHE A 115 14.35 -7.29 15.48
N ILE A 116 13.60 -6.24 15.15
CA ILE A 116 13.70 -5.58 13.83
C ILE A 116 14.56 -4.31 13.87
N ASP A 117 14.73 -3.75 15.07
CA ASP A 117 15.38 -2.46 15.29
C ASP A 117 16.83 -2.41 14.76
N ARG A 118 17.57 -3.53 14.81
CA ARG A 118 18.94 -3.63 14.23
C ARG A 118 18.97 -3.65 12.70
N PHE A 119 17.93 -4.15 12.04
CA PHE A 119 17.88 -4.29 10.59
C PHE A 119 17.36 -3.01 9.92
N VAL A 120 16.36 -2.37 10.53
CA VAL A 120 15.78 -1.11 10.09
C VAL A 120 16.76 0.06 10.31
N LYS A 121 17.35 0.21 11.51
CA LYS A 121 18.30 1.30 11.79
C LYS A 121 19.59 1.24 10.95
N LYS A 122 19.94 0.07 10.40
CA LYS A 122 21.18 -0.13 9.63
C LYS A 122 20.98 -0.05 8.10
N ASN A 123 19.76 -0.30 7.60
CA ASN A 123 19.49 -0.36 6.15
C ASN A 123 18.44 0.64 5.65
N ILE A 124 17.66 1.26 6.56
CA ILE A 124 16.77 2.36 6.18
C ILE A 124 17.53 3.66 6.39
N ASP A 125 17.97 4.22 5.27
CA ASP A 125 18.61 5.52 5.20
C ASP A 125 17.68 6.59 5.79
N LYS A 126 18.22 7.37 6.72
CA LYS A 126 17.50 8.49 7.35
C LYS A 126 17.16 9.56 6.32
N ASP A 127 17.90 9.60 5.22
CA ASP A 127 17.68 10.54 4.12
C ASP A 127 16.63 10.02 3.12
N LYS A 128 16.26 8.73 3.15
CA LYS A 128 15.11 8.20 2.37
C LYS A 128 13.78 8.81 2.82
N PHE A 129 13.74 9.42 4.01
CA PHE A 129 12.60 10.18 4.50
C PHE A 129 12.54 11.62 3.94
N ASN A 130 13.61 12.12 3.32
CA ASN A 130 13.67 13.42 2.66
C ASN A 130 13.56 13.34 1.12
N LEU A 131 13.47 12.16 0.52
CA LEU A 131 13.44 12.00 -0.95
C LEU A 131 12.15 12.50 -1.64
N ILE A 132 11.20 13.08 -0.91
CA ILE A 132 10.07 13.81 -1.52
C ILE A 132 10.27 15.35 -1.41
N GLU A 133 11.21 15.83 -0.58
CA GLU A 133 11.51 17.26 -0.45
C GLU A 133 12.51 17.77 -1.50
N GLU A 134 13.36 16.91 -2.08
CA GLU A 134 14.33 17.34 -3.09
C GLU A 134 13.73 17.67 -4.47
N GLU A 135 12.50 17.22 -4.77
CA GLU A 135 11.80 17.64 -6.00
C GLU A 135 11.31 19.10 -5.97
N GLU A 136 11.32 19.77 -4.81
CA GLU A 136 10.79 21.14 -4.68
C GLU A 136 11.87 22.24 -4.71
N LYS A 137 13.11 21.89 -5.05
CA LYS A 137 14.21 22.86 -5.19
C LYS A 137 14.60 23.20 -6.62
N ASN A 138 13.89 22.67 -7.62
CA ASN A 138 14.14 22.90 -9.05
C ASN A 138 12.90 23.39 -9.83
N ASP A 139 12.09 24.26 -9.21
CA ASP A 139 11.16 25.15 -9.93
C ASP A 139 11.49 26.62 -9.58
#